data_AF-A0A453D6Y1-F1
#
_entry.id   AF-A0A453D6Y1-F1
#
_cell.length_a   1.000
_cell.length_b   1.000
_cell.length_c   1.000
_cell.angle_alpha   90.00
_cell.angle_beta   90.00
_cell.angle_gamma   90.00
#
_symmetry.space_group_name_H-M   'P 1'
#
loop_
_entity.id
_entity.type
_entity.pdbx_description
1 polymer ?
#
loop_
_entity_poly.entity_id
_entity_poly.type
_entity_poly.pdbx_seq_one_letter_code
_entity_poly.pdbx_strand_id
1 'polypeptide(L)'
;MAQLFGPMMENDAKSIQIDDMEAKVFKMMLHFIYTDTLPNIDEGEIVEMAQHLFVAADRYNLERLKLICANMLCNYMDVSTVATTLALAEQHDCDRLKEVCYRFLASFQNLKAVTLTDGFKHLKIIRPNILEELLGR
;
A
#
# COMPACT_ATOMS: atom_id res chain seq x y z
N MET A 1 -5.89 17.15 -10.59
CA MET A 1 -6.19 18.37 -11.39
C MET A 1 -7.62 18.39 -11.94
N ALA A 2 -8.24 17.26 -12.27
CA ALA A 2 -9.60 17.23 -12.82
C ALA A 2 -10.71 17.70 -11.84
N GLN A 3 -10.54 17.51 -10.53
CA GLN A 3 -11.54 17.92 -9.53
C GLN A 3 -11.65 19.44 -9.31
N LEU A 4 -10.56 20.19 -9.55
CA LEU A 4 -10.48 21.63 -9.31
C LEU A 4 -10.49 22.48 -10.58
N PHE A 5 -10.28 21.86 -11.74
CA PHE A 5 -10.22 22.55 -13.03
C PHE A 5 -11.02 21.84 -14.13
N GLY A 6 -11.82 20.82 -13.78
CA GLY A 6 -12.68 20.08 -14.71
C GLY A 6 -14.17 20.35 -14.44
N PRO A 7 -15.09 19.94 -15.31
CA PRO A 7 -16.52 20.25 -15.20
C PRO A 7 -17.24 19.55 -14.02
N MET A 8 -16.50 19.03 -13.04
CA MET A 8 -17.03 18.33 -11.87
C MET A 8 -17.65 19.33 -10.87
N MET A 9 -18.63 18.86 -10.09
CA MET A 9 -19.37 19.68 -9.10
C MET A 9 -18.48 20.34 -8.02
N GLU A 10 -17.26 19.88 -7.86
CA GLU A 10 -16.29 20.40 -6.90
C GLU A 10 -15.68 21.75 -7.32
N ASN A 11 -15.80 22.15 -8.60
CA ASN A 11 -15.27 23.43 -9.10
C ASN A 11 -15.88 24.67 -8.43
N ASP A 12 -17.15 24.59 -8.01
CA ASP A 12 -17.86 25.68 -7.31
C ASP A 12 -17.85 25.51 -5.79
N ALA A 13 -17.26 24.42 -5.27
CA ALA A 13 -17.21 24.12 -3.85
C ALA A 13 -16.04 24.85 -3.17
N LYS A 14 -16.32 25.57 -2.08
CA LYS A 14 -15.29 26.25 -1.27
C LYS A 14 -14.40 25.29 -0.47
N SER A 15 -14.79 24.01 -0.38
CA SER A 15 -14.08 22.98 0.37
C SER A 15 -14.27 21.61 -0.29
N ILE A 16 -13.25 20.75 -0.18
CA ILE A 16 -13.27 19.36 -0.61
C ILE A 16 -13.33 18.48 0.64
N GLN A 17 -14.29 17.56 0.70
CA GLN A 17 -14.40 16.57 1.76
C GLN A 17 -13.55 15.33 1.40
N ILE A 18 -12.88 14.76 2.40
CA ILE A 18 -12.04 13.58 2.25
C ILE A 18 -12.46 12.60 3.35
N ASP A 19 -13.20 11.57 2.97
CA ASP A 19 -13.80 10.59 3.90
C ASP A 19 -13.06 9.25 3.93
N ASP A 20 -12.20 9.00 2.94
CA ASP A 20 -11.55 7.71 2.69
C ASP A 20 -10.18 7.56 3.36
N MET A 21 -9.79 8.52 4.18
CA MET A 21 -8.44 8.61 4.72
C MET A 21 -8.44 9.18 6.13
N GLU A 22 -7.62 8.58 6.99
CA GLU A 22 -7.38 9.12 8.31
C GLU A 22 -6.67 10.48 8.25
N ALA A 23 -7.04 11.37 9.18
CA ALA A 23 -6.47 12.71 9.24
C ALA A 23 -4.93 12.72 9.38
N LYS A 24 -4.35 11.73 10.08
CA LYS A 24 -2.88 11.61 10.24
C LYS A 24 -2.20 11.28 8.91
N VAL A 25 -2.75 10.33 8.15
CA VAL A 25 -2.26 9.95 6.82
C VAL A 25 -2.38 11.14 5.86
N PHE A 26 -3.52 11.83 5.88
CA PHE A 26 -3.74 13.01 5.04
C PHE A 26 -2.76 14.14 5.36
N LYS A 27 -2.51 14.40 6.64
CA LYS A 27 -1.52 15.40 7.09
C LYS A 27 -0.12 15.07 6.57
N MET A 28 0.28 13.79 6.60
CA MET A 28 1.58 13.36 6.06
C MET A 28 1.65 13.48 4.54
N MET A 29 0.58 13.12 3.83
CA MET A 29 0.49 13.30 2.38
C MET A 29 0.59 14.79 2.00
N LEU A 30 -0.11 15.68 2.70
CA LEU A 30 0.01 17.13 2.51
C LEU A 30 1.42 17.62 2.77
N HIS A 31 2.03 17.20 3.88
CA HIS A 31 3.42 17.57 4.18
C HIS A 31 4.36 17.17 3.04
N PHE A 32 4.21 15.96 2.49
CA PHE A 32 4.97 15.52 1.33
C PHE A 32 4.69 16.37 0.09
N ILE A 33 3.43 16.69 -0.22
CA ILE A 33 3.09 17.53 -1.39
C ILE A 33 3.79 18.90 -1.32
N TYR A 34 3.86 19.50 -0.13
CA TYR A 34 4.44 20.84 0.04
C TYR A 34 5.96 20.86 0.25
N THR A 35 6.54 19.78 0.76
CA THR A 35 7.96 19.78 1.18
C THR A 35 8.80 18.70 0.51
N ASP A 36 8.17 17.77 -0.20
CA ASP A 36 8.81 16.63 -0.87
C ASP A 36 9.58 15.69 0.09
N THR A 37 9.24 15.75 1.38
CA THR A 37 9.83 14.93 2.45
C THR A 37 8.72 14.27 3.27
N LEU A 38 9.05 13.15 3.93
CA LEU A 38 8.17 12.57 4.95
C LEU A 38 8.71 12.94 6.34
N PRO A 39 7.84 13.31 7.30
CA PRO A 39 8.26 13.46 8.68
C PRO A 39 8.64 12.09 9.26
N ASN A 40 9.35 12.08 10.39
CA ASN A 40 9.66 10.83 11.08
C ASN A 40 8.38 10.08 11.45
N ILE A 41 8.37 8.78 11.17
CA ILE A 41 7.31 7.85 11.53
C ILE A 41 7.84 6.98 12.66
N ASP A 42 7.03 6.78 13.69
CA ASP A 42 7.38 5.89 14.78
C ASP A 42 7.56 4.45 14.26
N GLU A 43 8.63 3.76 14.69
CA GLU A 43 8.97 2.43 14.18
C GLU A 43 7.82 1.42 14.35
N GLY A 44 7.04 1.54 15.43
CA GLY A 44 5.90 0.66 15.69
C GLY A 44 4.71 0.87 14.75
N GLU A 45 4.65 1.99 14.03
CA GLU A 45 3.55 2.36 13.13
C GLU A 45 3.99 2.41 11.66
N ILE A 46 5.28 2.18 11.38
CA ILE A 46 5.86 2.44 10.05
C ILE A 46 5.19 1.62 8.94
N VAL A 47 4.86 0.35 9.22
CA VAL A 47 4.22 -0.52 8.24
C VAL A 47 2.79 -0.05 7.96
N GLU A 48 1.99 0.16 8.99
CA GLU A 48 0.59 0.64 8.86
C GLU A 48 0.53 1.99 8.14
N MET A 49 1.37 2.94 8.56
CA MET A 49 1.45 4.26 7.92
C MET A 49 1.89 4.16 6.46
N ALA A 50 2.88 3.32 6.16
CA ALA A 50 3.32 3.10 4.77
C ALA A 50 2.23 2.45 3.91
N GLN A 51 1.42 1.54 4.45
CA GLN A 51 0.28 0.95 3.75
C GLN A 51 -0.78 2.00 3.43
N HIS A 52 -1.20 2.79 4.42
CA HIS A 52 -2.20 3.84 4.19
C HIS A 52 -1.70 4.94 3.24
N LEU A 53 -0.46 5.39 3.40
CA LEU A 53 0.14 6.37 2.48
C LEU A 53 0.32 5.81 1.07
N PHE A 54 0.61 4.52 0.92
CA PHE A 54 0.70 3.89 -0.39
C PHE A 54 -0.65 3.93 -1.13
N VAL A 55 -1.75 3.56 -0.44
CA VAL A 55 -3.11 3.64 -0.99
C VAL A 55 -3.50 5.08 -1.34
N ALA A 56 -3.21 6.03 -0.44
CA ALA A 56 -3.46 7.44 -0.66
C ALA A 56 -2.64 7.98 -1.86
N ALA A 57 -1.36 7.65 -1.94
CA ALA A 57 -0.49 8.09 -3.01
C ALA A 57 -0.94 7.56 -4.37
N ASP A 58 -1.40 6.31 -4.45
CA ASP A 58 -1.98 5.76 -5.67
C ASP A 58 -3.27 6.51 -6.07
N ARG A 59 -4.20 6.72 -5.13
CA ARG A 59 -5.47 7.42 -5.37
C ARG A 59 -5.27 8.85 -5.88
N TYR A 60 -4.33 9.59 -5.31
CA TYR A 60 -4.04 10.98 -5.67
C TYR A 60 -2.94 11.12 -6.73
N ASN A 61 -2.48 9.99 -7.31
CA ASN A 61 -1.47 9.94 -8.36
C ASN A 61 -0.14 10.61 -7.99
N LEU A 62 0.30 10.38 -6.74
CA LEU A 62 1.57 10.86 -6.18
C LEU A 62 2.66 9.79 -6.35
N GLU A 63 3.08 9.55 -7.59
CA GLU A 63 3.95 8.41 -7.96
C GLU A 63 5.23 8.29 -7.12
N ARG A 64 5.90 9.42 -6.83
CA ARG A 64 7.12 9.39 -6.03
C ARG A 64 6.85 8.98 -4.58
N LEU A 65 5.75 9.45 -3.99
CA LEU A 65 5.34 9.03 -2.65
C LEU A 65 4.95 7.55 -2.64
N LYS A 66 4.23 7.07 -3.67
CA LYS A 66 3.89 5.66 -3.86
C LYS A 66 5.14 4.79 -3.84
N LEU A 67 6.19 5.19 -4.58
CA LEU A 67 7.47 4.46 -4.62
C LEU A 67 8.22 4.49 -3.28
N ILE A 68 8.19 5.60 -2.55
CA ILE A 68 8.79 5.71 -1.21
C ILE A 68 8.06 4.75 -0.24
N CYS A 69 6.73 4.72 -0.27
CA CYS A 69 5.95 3.81 0.57
C CYS A 69 6.21 2.35 0.20
N ALA A 70 6.30 2.03 -1.10
CA ALA A 70 6.69 0.71 -1.55
C ALA A 70 8.07 0.28 -1.02
N ASN A 71 9.06 1.18 -1.03
CA ASN A 71 10.37 0.91 -0.44
C ASN A 71 10.30 0.61 1.06
N MET A 72 9.51 1.39 1.81
CA MET A 72 9.33 1.16 3.24
C MET A 72 8.71 -0.22 3.48
N LEU A 73 7.64 -0.57 2.76
CA LEU A 73 7.00 -1.88 2.86
C LEU A 73 7.95 -3.03 2.50
N CYS A 74 8.82 -2.86 1.52
CA CYS A 74 9.85 -3.87 1.21
C CYS A 74 10.87 -4.04 2.35
N ASN A 75 11.29 -2.96 2.99
CA ASN A 75 12.32 -2.99 4.04
C ASN A 75 11.83 -3.60 5.36
N TYR A 76 10.55 -3.42 5.68
CA TYR A 76 9.92 -3.91 6.91
C TYR A 76 9.09 -5.18 6.68
N MET A 77 9.23 -5.83 5.53
CA MET A 77 8.47 -7.02 5.19
C MET A 77 8.86 -8.22 6.05
N ASP A 78 7.87 -8.88 6.62
CA ASP A 78 8.01 -10.11 7.38
C ASP A 78 6.86 -11.10 7.11
N VAL A 79 6.86 -12.23 7.80
CA VAL A 79 5.85 -13.28 7.68
C VAL A 79 4.44 -12.77 7.97
N SER A 80 4.29 -11.81 8.89
CA SER A 80 3.00 -11.29 9.31
C SER A 80 2.43 -10.25 8.34
N THR A 81 3.31 -9.53 7.63
CA THR A 81 2.98 -8.38 6.78
C THR A 81 3.02 -8.68 5.28
N VAL A 82 3.71 -9.73 4.84
CA VAL A 82 3.86 -10.05 3.41
C VAL A 82 2.52 -10.31 2.72
N ALA A 83 1.55 -10.92 3.40
CA ALA A 83 0.25 -11.22 2.82
C ALA A 83 -0.58 -9.95 2.58
N THR A 84 -0.63 -9.04 3.55
CA THR A 84 -1.34 -7.75 3.41
C THR A 84 -0.62 -6.85 2.40
N THR A 85 0.71 -6.85 2.39
CA THR A 85 1.52 -6.12 1.41
C THR A 85 1.33 -6.64 -0.01
N LEU A 86 1.24 -7.96 -0.20
CA LEU A 86 0.97 -8.57 -1.51
C LEU A 86 -0.46 -8.23 -1.98
N ALA A 87 -1.45 -8.26 -1.08
CA ALA A 87 -2.82 -7.84 -1.41
C ALA A 87 -2.86 -6.39 -1.92
N LEU A 88 -2.19 -5.47 -1.22
CA LEU A 88 -2.07 -4.07 -1.64
C LEU A 88 -1.35 -3.92 -2.97
N ALA A 89 -0.26 -4.66 -3.18
CA ALA A 89 0.50 -4.63 -4.43
C ALA A 89 -0.34 -5.08 -5.62
N GLU A 90 -1.16 -6.13 -5.44
CA GLU A 90 -2.11 -6.63 -6.44
C GLU A 90 -3.24 -5.63 -6.71
N GLN A 91 -3.83 -5.06 -5.67
CA GLN A 91 -4.94 -4.11 -5.80
C GLN A 91 -4.55 -2.79 -6.50
N HIS A 92 -3.31 -2.34 -6.32
CA HIS A 92 -2.82 -1.06 -6.82
C HIS A 92 -1.76 -1.20 -7.93
N ASP A 93 -1.74 -2.36 -8.59
CA ASP A 93 -0.88 -2.70 -9.74
C ASP A 93 0.58 -2.26 -9.57
N CYS A 94 1.18 -2.62 -8.44
CA CYS A 94 2.59 -2.31 -8.17
C CYS A 94 3.49 -3.54 -8.34
N ASP A 95 3.93 -3.76 -9.57
CA ASP A 95 4.75 -4.92 -9.96
C ASP A 95 6.01 -5.09 -9.10
N ARG A 96 6.65 -3.98 -8.72
CA ARG A 96 7.85 -4.00 -7.88
C ARG A 96 7.58 -4.61 -6.50
N LEU A 97 6.46 -4.26 -5.87
CA LEU A 97 6.07 -4.84 -4.57
C LEU A 97 5.66 -6.31 -4.74
N LYS A 98 4.92 -6.64 -5.82
CA LYS A 98 4.55 -8.03 -6.15
C LYS A 98 5.80 -8.91 -6.23
N GLU A 99 6.80 -8.50 -7.01
CA GLU A 99 8.08 -9.21 -7.16
C GLU A 99 8.78 -9.47 -5.82
N VAL A 100 8.85 -8.46 -4.94
CA VAL A 100 9.50 -8.61 -3.62
C VAL A 100 8.71 -9.57 -2.74
N CYS A 101 7.37 -9.46 -2.69
CA CYS A 101 6.51 -10.39 -1.97
C CYS A 101 6.69 -11.82 -2.47
N TYR A 102 6.69 -12.03 -3.79
CA TYR A 102 6.90 -13.36 -4.38
C TYR A 102 8.26 -13.95 -4.03
N ARG A 103 9.32 -13.14 -4.08
CA ARG A 103 10.67 -13.57 -3.65
C ARG A 103 10.73 -13.94 -2.17
N PHE A 104 10.02 -13.21 -1.31
CA PHE A 104 9.94 -13.53 0.12
C PHE A 104 9.23 -14.87 0.35
N LEU A 105 8.15 -15.12 -0.40
CA LEU A 105 7.34 -16.34 -0.33
C LEU A 105 7.98 -17.55 -1.01
N ALA A 106 8.98 -17.36 -1.89
CA ALA A 106 9.68 -18.46 -2.56
C ALA A 106 10.43 -19.39 -1.59
N SER A 107 10.73 -18.95 -0.38
CA SER A 107 11.26 -19.83 0.68
C SER A 107 10.14 -20.70 1.25
N PHE A 108 10.29 -22.03 1.17
CA PHE A 108 9.30 -22.98 1.70
C PHE A 108 8.98 -22.78 3.19
N GLN A 109 9.96 -22.36 3.99
CA GLN A 109 9.75 -22.04 5.41
C GLN A 109 8.86 -20.81 5.58
N ASN A 110 9.10 -19.76 4.78
CA ASN A 110 8.30 -18.54 4.81
C ASN A 110 6.89 -18.81 4.30
N LEU A 111 6.74 -19.54 3.18
CA LEU A 111 5.44 -19.91 2.64
C LEU A 111 4.59 -20.66 3.69
N LYS A 112 5.18 -21.67 4.34
CA LYS A 112 4.48 -22.42 5.38
C LYS A 112 4.07 -21.53 6.55
N ALA A 113 4.93 -20.63 7.00
CA ALA A 113 4.61 -19.71 8.10
C ALA A 113 3.51 -18.70 7.70
N VAL A 114 3.57 -18.15 6.50
CA VAL A 114 2.60 -17.17 5.98
C VAL A 114 1.21 -17.78 5.81
N THR A 115 1.11 -19.02 5.34
CA THR A 115 -0.20 -19.70 5.18
C THR A 115 -0.99 -19.85 6.48
N LEU A 116 -0.33 -19.75 7.63
CA LEU A 116 -0.96 -19.81 8.95
C LEU A 116 -1.48 -18.43 9.43
N THR A 117 -1.12 -17.34 8.77
CA THR A 117 -1.52 -15.98 9.14
C THR A 117 -2.93 -15.64 8.67
N ASP A 118 -3.63 -14.78 9.41
CA ASP A 118 -4.96 -14.30 9.02
C ASP A 118 -4.90 -13.43 7.76
N GLY A 119 -3.84 -12.66 7.58
CA GLY A 119 -3.61 -11.87 6.36
C GLY A 119 -3.63 -12.73 5.09
N PHE A 120 -3.04 -13.94 5.13
CA PHE A 120 -3.06 -14.85 3.98
C PHE A 120 -4.45 -15.43 3.70
N LYS A 121 -5.26 -15.67 4.75
CA LYS A 121 -6.67 -16.09 4.56
C LYS A 121 -7.46 -15.01 3.84
N HIS A 122 -7.27 -13.74 4.20
CA HIS A 122 -7.89 -12.62 3.49
C HIS A 122 -7.39 -12.49 2.05
N LEU A 123 -6.09 -12.65 1.81
CA LEU A 123 -5.53 -12.64 0.46
C LEU A 123 -6.17 -13.69 -0.45
N LYS A 124 -6.48 -14.89 0.07
CA LYS A 124 -7.14 -15.96 -0.68
C LYS A 124 -8.57 -15.60 -1.11
N ILE A 125 -9.26 -14.72 -0.38
CA ILE A 125 -10.58 -14.21 -0.78
C ILE A 125 -10.45 -13.31 -2.01
N ILE A 126 -9.41 -12.46 -2.03
CA ILE A 126 -9.13 -11.53 -3.14
C ILE A 126 -8.63 -12.32 -4.36
N ARG A 127 -7.75 -13.31 -4.16
CA ARG A 127 -7.15 -14.13 -5.22
C ARG A 127 -7.13 -15.62 -4.84
N PRO A 128 -8.15 -16.40 -5.23
CA PRO A 128 -8.29 -17.81 -4.82
C PRO A 128 -7.14 -18.73 -5.25
N ASN A 129 -6.54 -18.46 -6.41
CA ASN A 129 -5.54 -19.33 -7.05
C ASN A 129 -4.09 -18.99 -6.66
N ILE A 130 -3.87 -18.05 -5.73
CA ILE A 130 -2.52 -17.57 -5.36
C ILE A 130 -1.58 -18.70 -4.91
N LEU A 131 -2.11 -19.73 -4.25
CA LEU A 131 -1.30 -20.88 -3.80
C LEU A 131 -0.80 -21.74 -4.97
N GLU A 132 -1.61 -21.91 -6.01
CA GLU A 132 -1.21 -22.68 -7.20
C GLU A 132 -0.16 -21.92 -8.01
N GLU A 133 -0.26 -20.59 -8.09
CA GLU A 133 0.76 -19.73 -8.71
C GLU A 133 2.07 -19.72 -7.93
N LEU A 134 2.01 -19.72 -6.60
CA LEU A 134 3.19 -19.77 -5.73
C LEU A 134 3.88 -21.14 -5.74
N LEU A 135 3.12 -22.24 -5.88
CA LEU A 135 3.64 -23.61 -5.91
C LEU A 135 4.04 -24.08 -7.33
N GLY A 136 3.51 -23.44 -8.36
CA GLY A 136 3.79 -23.74 -9.77
C GLY A 136 5.02 -23.02 -10.33
N ARG A 137 5.74 -22.25 -9.51
CA ARG A 137 7.04 -21.63 -9.81
C ARG A 137 8.17 -22.39 -9.13
#